data_AF-A0A3B0WA27-F1
#
_entry.id   AF-A0A3B0WA27-F1
#
_cell.length_a   1.000
_cell.length_b   1.000
_cell.length_c   1.000
_cell.angle_alpha   90.00
_cell.angle_beta   90.00
_cell.angle_gamma   90.00
#
_symmetry.space_group_name_H-M   'P 1'
#
loop_
_entity.id
_entity.type
_entity.pdbx_description
1 polymer ?
#
loop_
_entity_poly.entity_id
_entity_poly.type
_entity_poly.pdbx_seq_one_letter_code
_entity_poly.pdbx_strand_id
1 'polypeptide(L)' 'FASGAARRFVGEMTDLGPVMAQVIPGGQSGVVTSGPLYVNQLFSWLVNSYLPLFIDINLIDQIAVEREMFEP' A
#
# COMPACT_ATOMS: atom_id res chain seq x y z
N PHE A 1 17.68 -9.08 3.37
CA PHE A 1 17.32 -7.70 2.98
C PHE A 1 18.54 -6.77 3.10
N ALA A 2 19.65 -7.04 2.39
CA ALA A 2 20.86 -6.22 2.49
C ALA A 2 21.00 -5.17 1.36
N SER A 3 20.29 -5.35 0.24
CA SER A 3 20.24 -4.40 -0.88
C SER A 3 19.17 -4.84 -1.89
N GLY A 4 17.93 -4.40 -1.74
CA GLY A 4 16.83 -4.70 -2.68
C GLY A 4 15.74 -3.66 -2.56
N ALA A 5 14.92 -3.51 -3.61
CA ALA A 5 13.83 -2.54 -3.60
C ALA A 5 12.88 -2.83 -2.44
N ALA A 6 12.82 -1.91 -1.47
CA ALA A 6 11.93 -2.02 -0.31
C ALA A 6 10.47 -1.74 -0.67
N ARG A 7 10.22 -1.11 -1.82
CA ARG A 7 8.90 -0.75 -2.35
C ARG A 7 9.01 -0.49 -3.85
N ARG A 8 7.97 -0.79 -4.62
CA ARG A 8 7.84 -0.38 -6.02
C ARG A 8 6.63 0.52 -6.17
N PHE A 9 6.77 1.56 -6.98
CA PHE A 9 5.70 2.47 -7.37
C PHE A 9 5.65 2.59 -8.88
N VAL A 10 4.44 2.66 -9.42
CA VAL A 10 4.18 2.99 -10.83
C VAL A 10 3.04 4.00 -10.83
N GLY A 11 3.13 5.00 -11.69
CA GLY A 11 2.08 6.01 -11.81
C GLY A 11 2.06 6.62 -13.20
N GLU A 12 0.87 7.03 -13.59
CA GLU A 12 0.57 7.73 -14.83
C GLU A 12 -0.23 9.00 -14.51
N MET A 13 0.14 10.12 -15.12
CA MET A 13 -0.65 11.34 -15.05
C MET A 13 -1.70 11.31 -16.16
N THR A 14 -2.98 11.38 -15.80
CA THR A 14 -4.10 11.44 -16.75
C THR A 14 -4.82 12.78 -16.65
N ASP A 15 -5.71 13.06 -17.61
CA ASP A 15 -6.55 14.26 -17.60
C ASP A 15 -7.50 14.31 -16.39
N LEU A 16 -7.80 13.16 -15.78
CA LEU A 16 -8.65 13.04 -14.59
C LEU A 16 -7.84 13.09 -13.28
N GLY A 17 -6.53 13.23 -13.36
CA GLY A 17 -5.61 13.17 -12.23
C GLY A 17 -4.68 11.95 -12.28
N PRO A 18 -3.82 11.79 -11.27
CA PRO A 18 -2.82 10.72 -11.27
C PRO A 18 -3.45 9.37 -10.89
N VAL A 19 -3.11 8.35 -11.67
CA VAL A 19 -3.44 6.94 -11.40
C VAL A 19 -2.16 6.25 -10.95
N MET A 20 -2.17 5.65 -9.77
CA MET A 20 -0.96 5.13 -9.14
C MET A 20 -1.19 3.76 -8.53
N ALA A 21 -0.12 2.96 -8.48
CA ALA A 21 -0.11 1.65 -7.85
C ALA A 21 1.23 1.36 -7.16
N GLN A 22 1.21 0.53 -6.13
CA GLN A 22 2.40 0.15 -5.37
C GLN A 22 2.36 -1.28 -4.86
N VAL A 23 3.54 -1.81 -4.53
CA VAL A 23 3.66 -3.08 -3.83
C VAL A 23 4.89 -3.08 -2.92
N ILE A 24 4.75 -3.71 -1.75
CA ILE A 24 5.80 -3.83 -0.74
C ILE A 24 5.97 -5.31 -0.38
N PRO A 25 7.18 -5.89 -0.47
CA PRO A 25 7.35 -7.33 -0.24
C PRO A 25 7.01 -7.74 1.21
N GLY A 26 7.28 -6.87 2.19
CA GLY A 26 6.98 -7.07 3.61
C GLY A 26 5.73 -6.34 4.11
N GLY A 27 4.77 -6.04 3.23
CA GLY A 27 3.54 -5.34 3.63
C GLY A 27 3.76 -3.96 4.27
N GLN A 28 2.78 -3.46 5.02
CA GLN A 28 2.80 -2.11 5.61
C GLN A 28 3.18 -2.09 7.10
N SER A 29 3.34 -3.25 7.74
CA SER A 29 3.66 -3.34 9.17
C SER A 29 4.97 -4.09 9.40
N GLY A 30 5.75 -3.69 10.39
CA GLY A 30 6.93 -4.42 10.87
C GLY A 30 6.61 -5.48 11.94
N VAL A 31 5.35 -5.61 12.35
CA VAL A 31 4.95 -6.52 13.45
C VAL A 31 4.75 -7.95 12.92
N VAL A 32 5.79 -8.78 13.10
CA VAL A 32 5.87 -10.14 12.54
C VAL A 32 4.88 -11.12 13.17
N THR A 33 4.58 -10.96 14.46
CA THR A 33 3.97 -12.01 15.29
C THR A 33 2.45 -11.96 15.32
N SER A 34 1.85 -10.78 15.16
CA SER A 34 0.42 -10.56 15.41
C SER A 34 -0.27 -9.72 14.34
N GLY A 35 0.47 -9.07 13.44
CA GLY A 35 -0.10 -8.17 12.45
C GLY A 35 -0.42 -8.87 11.13
N PRO A 36 -1.63 -8.72 10.56
CA PRO A 36 -1.93 -9.27 9.23
C PRO A 36 -1.14 -8.59 8.11
N LEU A 37 -0.45 -7.47 8.40
CA LEU A 37 0.15 -6.58 7.40
C LEU A 37 1.68 -6.75 7.23
N TYR A 38 2.31 -7.78 7.79
CA TYR A 38 3.78 -7.99 7.70
C TYR A 38 4.24 -8.73 6.42
N VAL A 39 3.40 -9.57 5.82
CA VAL A 39 3.74 -10.30 4.57
C VAL A 39 2.55 -10.40 3.60
N ASN A 40 1.48 -9.65 3.82
CA ASN A 40 0.24 -9.77 3.03
C ASN A 40 0.40 -9.42 1.54
N GLN A 41 1.47 -8.72 1.18
CA GLN A 41 1.75 -8.30 -0.20
C GLN A 41 2.83 -9.15 -0.89
N LEU A 42 3.40 -10.16 -0.21
CA LEU A 42 4.50 -10.96 -0.75
C LEU A 42 4.13 -11.68 -2.04
N PHE A 43 2.93 -12.27 -2.11
CA PHE A 43 2.47 -12.93 -3.33
C PHE A 43 2.37 -11.96 -4.50
N SER A 44 1.73 -10.79 -4.30
CA SER A 44 1.65 -9.75 -5.31
C SER A 44 3.03 -9.30 -5.79
N TRP A 45 3.99 -9.16 -4.87
CA TRP A 45 5.37 -8.81 -5.20
C TRP A 45 6.05 -9.83 -6.13
N LEU A 46 5.89 -11.12 -5.83
CA LEU A 46 6.52 -12.21 -6.59
C LEU A 46 5.98 -12.33 -8.01
N VAL A 47 4.71 -11.96 -8.23
CA VAL A 47 4.05 -12.04 -9.54
C VAL A 47 3.95 -10.69 -10.25
N ASN A 48 4.63 -9.66 -9.75
CA ASN A 48 4.57 -8.28 -10.27
C ASN A 48 3.14 -7.73 -10.37
N SER A 49 2.29 -8.10 -9.42
CA SER A 49 0.98 -7.49 -9.21
C SER A 49 1.11 -6.33 -8.23
N TYR A 50 0.31 -5.27 -8.45
CA TYR A 50 0.35 -4.02 -7.71
C TYR A 50 -1.00 -3.72 -7.08
N LEU A 51 -0.98 -3.09 -5.90
CA LEU A 51 -2.17 -2.58 -5.24
C LEU A 51 -2.40 -1.12 -5.64
N PRO A 52 -3.66 -0.68 -5.83
CA PRO A 52 -3.97 0.71 -6.13
C PRO A 52 -3.55 1.63 -4.98
N LEU A 53 -3.10 2.83 -5.32
CA LEU A 53 -2.90 3.94 -4.39
C LEU A 53 -4.07 4.90 -4.49
N PHE A 54 -4.92 4.88 -3.47
CA PHE A 54 -6.07 5.78 -3.38
C PHE A 54 -5.61 7.15 -2.89
N ILE A 55 -6.02 8.19 -3.61
CA ILE A 55 -5.79 9.60 -3.25
C ILE A 55 -7.09 10.40 -3.18
N ASP A 56 -8.19 9.85 -3.70
CA ASP A 56 -9.52 10.43 -3.51
C ASP A 56 -9.97 10.18 -2.08
N ILE A 57 -10.14 11.27 -1.34
CA ILE A 57 -10.54 11.25 0.07
C ILE A 57 -11.89 10.55 0.27
N ASN A 58 -12.85 10.73 -0.66
CA ASN A 58 -14.17 10.12 -0.53
C ASN A 58 -14.10 8.61 -0.62
N LEU A 59 -13.26 8.11 -1.53
CA LEU A 59 -13.01 6.68 -1.68
C LEU A 59 -12.27 6.12 -0.46
N ILE A 60 -11.24 6.82 0.02
CA ILE A 60 -10.50 6.44 1.23
C ILE A 60 -11.47 6.30 2.41
N ASP A 61 -12.39 7.24 2.60
CA ASP A 61 -13.40 7.16 3.64
C ASP A 61 -14.35 5.97 3.47
N GLN A 62 -14.73 5.62 2.25
CA GLN A 62 -15.60 4.47 2.00
C GLN A 62 -14.93 3.12 2.27
N ILE A 63 -13.63 2.99 2.01
CA ILE A 63 -12.90 1.70 2.10
C ILE A 63 -12.12 1.53 3.40
N ALA A 64 -12.05 2.57 4.25
CA ALA A 64 -11.29 2.52 5.50
C ALA A 64 -11.79 1.40 6.43
N VAL A 65 -10.89 0.48 6.77
CA VAL A 65 -11.16 -0.64 7.70
C VAL A 65 -10.96 -0.22 9.16
N GLU A 66 -10.06 0.74 9.41
CA GLU A 66 -9.73 1.26 10.73
C GLU A 66 -9.54 2.77 10.66
N ARG A 67 -9.91 3.48 11.72
CA ARG A 67 -9.79 4.95 11.86
C ARG A 67 -9.17 5.27 13.21
N GLU A 68 -8.11 6.05 13.18
CA GLU A 68 -7.44 6.56 14.37
C GLU A 68 -7.64 8.07 14.44
N MET A 69 -8.19 8.55 15.56
CA MET A 69 -8.35 9.97 15.84
C MET A 69 -7.31 10.36 16.88
N PHE A 70 -6.54 11.41 16.58
CA PHE A 70 -5.53 11.95 17.48
C PHE A 70 -6.01 13.31 17.98
N GLU A 71 -6.14 13.44 19.30
CA GLU A 71 -6.37 14.72 19.98
C GLU A 71 -5.02 15.30 20.45
N PRO A 72 -4.88 16.64 20.56
CA PRO A 72 -3.64 17.30 20.99
C PRO A 72 -3.13 16.90 22.38
#